data_AF-D9WRR2-F1
#
_entry.id   AF-D9WRR2-F1
#
_cell.length_a   1.000
_cell.length_b   1.000
_cell.length_c   1.000
_cell.angle_alpha   90.00
_cell.angle_beta   90.00
_cell.angle_gamma   90.00
#
_symmetry.space_group_name_H-M   'P 1'
#
loop_
_entity.id
_entity.type
_entity.pdbx_description
1 polymer ?
#
loop_
_entity_poly.entity_id
_entity_poly.type
_entity_poly.pdbx_seq_one_letter_code
_entity_poly.pdbx_strand_id
1 'polypeptide(L)'
;MEAGGHQGGFRNDPADDAPGAVLGLLSLVALVRETVQIPIIAAGGLMRGSQIAAVLAAGAAAGQLGTAFLVCPESGANGLHKAAMTDPLFGRTELTRAFSGRPARGLVNRFIRDHGPYAPAVYPQLHHLTSGLRKAAAKEGDPQGMALWAGQGHRLARELPAARMVETLAVELSAAGSAYGLQAPRGVVS
;
A
#
# COMPACT_ATOMS: atom_id res chain seq x y z
N MET A 1 3.71 -7.87 -6.23
CA MET A 1 3.11 -6.53 -6.04
C MET A 1 2.50 -6.37 -4.66
N GLU A 2 2.97 -5.34 -3.96
CA GLU A 2 2.89 -5.18 -2.51
C GLU A 2 2.01 -4.01 -2.08
N ALA A 3 1.77 -3.02 -2.96
CA ALA A 3 1.09 -1.77 -2.64
C ALA A 3 -0.37 -1.96 -2.23
N GLY A 4 -0.82 -1.18 -1.23
CA GLY A 4 -2.20 -1.10 -0.76
C GLY A 4 -3.05 -0.16 -1.61
N GLY A 5 -4.38 -0.34 -1.58
CA GLY A 5 -5.31 0.51 -2.33
C GLY A 5 -5.32 0.19 -3.83
N HIS A 6 -5.89 1.10 -4.64
CA HIS A 6 -6.04 0.92 -6.07
C HIS A 6 -4.72 0.76 -6.81
N GLN A 7 -4.69 -0.19 -7.75
CA GLN A 7 -3.58 -0.33 -8.67
C GLN A 7 -3.61 0.77 -9.73
N GLY A 8 -2.41 1.28 -10.05
CA GLY A 8 -2.19 2.40 -10.97
C GLY A 8 -2.21 2.02 -12.46
N GLY A 9 -2.51 0.77 -12.81
CA GLY A 9 -2.57 0.33 -14.22
C GLY A 9 -3.57 1.15 -15.04
N PHE A 10 -3.22 1.55 -16.26
CA PHE A 10 -4.08 2.41 -17.07
C PHE A 10 -5.34 1.69 -17.59
N ARG A 11 -5.24 0.37 -17.77
CA ARG A 11 -6.34 -0.51 -18.16
C ARG A 11 -6.95 -1.19 -16.93
N ASN A 12 -8.25 -1.48 -17.03
CA ASN A 12 -8.98 -2.27 -16.03
C ASN A 12 -9.52 -3.54 -16.70
N ASP A 13 -8.62 -4.29 -17.33
CA ASP A 13 -8.95 -5.50 -18.07
C ASP A 13 -8.66 -6.72 -17.19
N PRO A 14 -9.62 -7.65 -16.98
CA PRO A 14 -9.36 -8.89 -16.25
C PRO A 14 -8.21 -9.73 -16.84
N ALA A 15 -7.89 -9.58 -18.12
CA ALA A 15 -6.74 -10.23 -18.73
C ALA A 15 -5.40 -9.82 -18.10
N ASP A 16 -5.33 -8.60 -17.53
CA ASP A 16 -4.13 -8.07 -16.87
C ASP A 16 -3.90 -8.67 -15.46
N ASP A 17 -4.83 -9.52 -14.96
CA ASP A 17 -4.72 -10.17 -13.65
C ASP A 17 -4.03 -11.55 -13.69
N ALA A 18 -3.63 -12.00 -14.88
CA ALA A 18 -3.06 -13.34 -15.06
C ALA A 18 -1.84 -13.57 -14.13
N PRO A 19 -1.62 -14.81 -13.64
CA PRO A 19 -0.42 -15.13 -12.87
C PRO A 19 0.85 -14.70 -13.62
N GLY A 20 1.68 -13.88 -12.98
CA GLY A 20 2.92 -13.35 -13.58
C GLY A 20 2.77 -12.00 -14.30
N ALA A 21 1.55 -11.53 -14.58
CA ALA A 21 1.33 -10.19 -15.15
C ALA A 21 1.69 -9.06 -14.15
N VAL A 22 1.71 -9.39 -12.86
CA VAL A 22 1.87 -8.43 -11.77
C VAL A 22 3.26 -8.56 -11.11
N LEU A 23 4.12 -7.57 -11.33
CA LEU A 23 5.50 -7.56 -10.82
C LEU A 23 5.60 -7.19 -9.33
N GLY A 24 6.60 -7.73 -8.64
CA GLY A 24 7.03 -7.23 -7.32
C GLY A 24 7.74 -5.89 -7.44
N LEU A 25 7.71 -5.07 -6.39
CA LEU A 25 8.28 -3.71 -6.41
C LEU A 25 9.76 -3.71 -6.82
N LEU A 26 10.55 -4.64 -6.29
CA LEU A 26 11.99 -4.67 -6.57
C LEU A 26 12.28 -4.97 -8.05
N SER A 27 11.60 -5.96 -8.64
CA SER A 27 11.71 -6.28 -10.06
C SER A 27 11.19 -5.13 -10.93
N LEU A 28 10.07 -4.50 -10.53
CA LEU A 28 9.50 -3.38 -11.26
C LEU A 28 10.45 -2.17 -11.27
N VAL A 29 11.07 -1.83 -10.14
CA VAL A 29 12.05 -0.73 -10.06
C VAL A 29 13.24 -1.00 -10.99
N ALA A 30 13.80 -2.21 -10.96
CA ALA A 30 14.91 -2.58 -11.83
C ALA A 30 14.56 -2.42 -13.33
N LEU A 31 13.42 -2.98 -13.75
CA LEU A 31 12.97 -2.92 -15.15
C LEU A 31 12.68 -1.49 -15.62
N VAL A 32 11.98 -0.69 -14.80
CA VAL A 32 11.68 0.70 -15.15
C VAL A 32 12.96 1.52 -15.21
N ARG A 33 13.91 1.28 -14.31
CA ARG A 33 15.20 2.00 -14.28
C ARG A 33 16.05 1.76 -15.53
N GLU A 34 15.98 0.57 -16.12
CA GLU A 34 16.65 0.29 -17.40
C GLU A 34 15.94 0.94 -18.60
N THR A 35 14.67 1.33 -18.43
CA THR A 35 13.84 1.84 -19.53
C THR A 35 13.82 3.37 -19.59
N VAL A 36 13.88 4.06 -18.46
CA VAL A 36 13.70 5.52 -18.38
C VAL A 36 14.89 6.23 -17.72
N GLN A 37 15.12 7.48 -18.12
CA GLN A 37 16.19 8.33 -17.56
C GLN A 37 15.70 9.29 -16.46
N ILE A 38 14.38 9.41 -16.28
CA ILE A 38 13.78 10.27 -15.26
C ILE A 38 13.83 9.63 -13.87
N PRO A 39 13.83 10.42 -12.78
CA PRO A 39 13.79 9.89 -11.41
C PRO A 39 12.54 9.02 -11.16
N ILE A 40 12.73 7.91 -10.44
CA ILE A 40 11.67 6.95 -10.11
C ILE A 40 11.36 7.01 -8.62
N ILE A 41 10.08 7.03 -8.26
CA ILE A 41 9.60 6.88 -6.88
C ILE A 41 9.06 5.47 -6.70
N ALA A 42 9.70 4.69 -5.81
CA ALA A 42 9.29 3.32 -5.52
C ALA A 42 8.12 3.29 -4.53
N ALA A 43 7.02 2.61 -4.87
CA ALA A 43 5.82 2.56 -4.04
C ALA A 43 5.32 1.12 -3.86
N GLY A 44 5.16 0.69 -2.59
CA GLY A 44 4.52 -0.58 -2.24
C GLY A 44 5.27 -1.38 -1.18
N GLY A 45 4.58 -1.81 -0.12
CA GLY A 45 5.16 -2.66 0.92
C GLY A 45 6.26 -2.03 1.79
N LEU A 46 6.63 -0.77 1.55
CA LEU A 46 7.61 -0.02 2.33
C LEU A 46 7.01 0.38 3.69
N MET A 47 7.61 -0.10 4.77
CA MET A 47 7.18 0.07 6.17
C MET A 47 8.33 0.43 7.12
N ARG A 48 9.59 0.29 6.68
CA ARG A 48 10.83 0.51 7.46
C ARG A 48 11.85 1.25 6.62
N GLY A 49 12.75 1.99 7.28
CA GLY A 49 13.84 2.70 6.60
C GLY A 49 14.81 1.76 5.86
N SER A 50 15.01 0.53 6.33
CA SER A 50 15.81 -0.48 5.61
C SER A 50 15.21 -0.88 4.26
N GLN A 51 13.88 -0.86 4.14
CA GLN A 51 13.18 -1.13 2.87
C GLN A 51 13.28 0.07 1.93
N ILE A 52 13.31 1.30 2.48
CA ILE A 52 13.61 2.51 1.71
C ILE A 52 15.04 2.42 1.17
N ALA A 53 16.02 2.04 1.99
CA ALA A 53 17.40 1.86 1.57
C ALA A 53 17.53 0.85 0.42
N ALA A 54 16.80 -0.28 0.50
CA ALA A 54 16.80 -1.31 -0.53
C ALA A 54 16.31 -0.79 -1.89
N VAL A 55 15.23 -0.01 -1.94
CA VAL A 55 14.72 0.53 -3.21
C VAL A 55 15.60 1.66 -3.76
N LEU A 56 16.24 2.44 -2.89
CA LEU A 56 17.24 3.43 -3.31
C LEU A 56 18.47 2.75 -3.93
N ALA A 57 18.97 1.67 -3.30
CA ALA A 57 20.05 0.86 -3.84
C ALA A 57 19.68 0.20 -5.19
N ALA A 58 18.40 -0.16 -5.37
CA ALA A 58 17.88 -0.66 -6.65
C ALA A 58 17.71 0.45 -7.73
N GLY A 59 18.01 1.71 -7.40
CA GLY A 59 18.03 2.80 -8.36
C GLY A 59 16.80 3.72 -8.34
N ALA A 60 15.90 3.58 -7.37
CA ALA A 60 14.87 4.59 -7.12
C ALA A 60 15.48 5.87 -6.51
N ALA A 61 14.85 7.02 -6.76
CA ALA A 61 15.24 8.30 -6.16
C ALA A 61 14.59 8.53 -4.79
N ALA A 62 13.42 7.93 -4.55
CA ALA A 62 12.69 8.04 -3.30
C ALA A 62 11.75 6.84 -3.09
N GLY A 63 11.26 6.67 -1.85
CA GLY A 63 10.19 5.73 -1.51
C GLY A 63 8.87 6.46 -1.18
N GLN A 64 7.74 5.93 -1.64
CA GLN A 64 6.40 6.39 -1.28
C GLN A 64 5.72 5.36 -0.38
N LEU A 65 5.29 5.79 0.80
CA LEU A 65 4.72 4.95 1.85
C LEU A 65 3.28 5.37 2.15
N GLY A 66 2.31 4.50 1.86
CA GLY A 66 0.91 4.73 2.24
C GLY A 66 0.56 4.00 3.53
N THR A 67 0.65 2.67 3.50
CA THR A 67 0.24 1.79 4.61
C THR A 67 0.97 2.08 5.92
N ALA A 68 2.24 2.50 5.87
CA ALA A 68 3.01 2.85 7.08
C ALA A 68 2.41 4.01 7.87
N PHE A 69 1.82 4.99 7.18
CA PHE A 69 1.23 6.20 7.79
C PHE A 69 -0.26 6.04 8.12
N LEU A 70 -0.90 4.95 7.71
CA LEU A 70 -2.35 4.79 7.84
C LEU A 70 -2.82 4.79 9.30
N VAL A 71 -2.00 4.24 10.21
CA VAL A 71 -2.29 4.13 11.65
C VAL A 71 -1.83 5.35 12.45
N CYS A 72 -1.17 6.33 11.83
CA CYS A 72 -0.79 7.57 12.52
C CYS A 72 -2.05 8.32 13.01
N PRO A 73 -1.99 9.05 14.15
CA PRO A 73 -3.13 9.79 14.67
C PRO A 73 -3.65 10.86 13.68
N GLU A 74 -2.77 11.46 12.87
CA GLU A 74 -3.12 12.46 11.85
C GLU A 74 -3.85 11.87 10.64
N SER A 75 -3.77 10.56 10.44
CA SER A 75 -4.50 9.87 9.36
C SER A 75 -6.01 9.94 9.62
N GLY A 76 -6.77 10.40 8.62
CA GLY A 76 -8.23 10.40 8.65
C GLY A 76 -8.89 9.03 8.47
N ALA A 77 -8.12 7.94 8.48
CA ALA A 77 -8.66 6.59 8.43
C ALA A 77 -9.57 6.30 9.63
N ASN A 78 -10.65 5.55 9.41
CA ASN A 78 -11.55 5.13 10.47
C ASN A 78 -10.80 4.26 11.51
N GLY A 79 -11.15 4.39 12.80
CA GLY A 79 -10.51 3.63 13.88
C GLY A 79 -10.55 2.12 13.68
N LEU A 80 -11.63 1.57 13.12
CA LEU A 80 -11.75 0.14 12.78
C LEU A 80 -10.73 -0.27 11.72
N HIS A 81 -10.45 0.61 10.76
CA HIS A 81 -9.43 0.35 9.74
C HIS A 81 -8.03 0.38 10.35
N LYS A 82 -7.74 1.36 11.21
CA LYS A 82 -6.46 1.40 11.94
C LYS A 82 -6.26 0.13 12.79
N ALA A 83 -7.28 -0.27 13.56
CA ALA A 83 -7.23 -1.46 14.40
C ALA A 83 -7.04 -2.76 13.59
N ALA A 84 -7.68 -2.87 12.42
CA ALA A 84 -7.57 -4.05 11.57
C ALA A 84 -6.15 -4.29 11.01
N MET A 85 -5.28 -3.28 11.01
CA MET A 85 -3.93 -3.37 10.43
C MET A 85 -3.02 -4.41 11.11
N THR A 86 -3.22 -4.64 12.40
CA THR A 86 -2.40 -5.56 13.21
C THR A 86 -3.22 -6.64 13.90
N ASP A 87 -4.54 -6.61 13.75
CA ASP A 87 -5.45 -7.64 14.26
C ASP A 87 -5.18 -9.00 13.57
N PRO A 88 -4.92 -10.08 14.36
CA PRO A 88 -4.72 -11.42 13.83
C PRO A 88 -5.84 -11.95 12.92
N LEU A 89 -7.08 -11.49 13.09
CA LEU A 89 -8.24 -11.85 12.26
C LEU A 89 -8.06 -11.42 10.79
N PHE A 90 -7.31 -10.35 10.54
CA PHE A 90 -7.05 -9.81 9.20
C PHE A 90 -5.64 -10.17 8.73
N GLY A 91 -5.35 -11.48 8.65
CA GLY A 91 -3.97 -11.94 8.51
C GLY A 91 -3.32 -11.85 7.14
N ARG A 92 -4.06 -11.48 6.10
CA ARG A 92 -3.55 -11.38 4.73
C ARG A 92 -4.24 -10.27 3.94
N THR A 93 -3.61 -9.87 2.84
CA THR A 93 -4.18 -8.93 1.87
C THR A 93 -4.32 -9.57 0.49
N GLU A 94 -5.33 -9.16 -0.25
CA GLU A 94 -5.56 -9.60 -1.64
C GLU A 94 -5.94 -8.43 -2.53
N LEU A 95 -5.67 -8.57 -3.83
CA LEU A 95 -6.26 -7.69 -4.84
C LEU A 95 -7.71 -8.09 -5.05
N THR A 96 -8.60 -7.12 -5.07
CA THR A 96 -10.02 -7.34 -5.31
C THR A 96 -10.64 -6.21 -6.12
N ARG A 97 -11.70 -6.52 -6.87
CA ARG A 97 -12.60 -5.52 -7.47
C ARG A 97 -13.86 -5.29 -6.63
N ALA A 98 -14.12 -6.09 -5.58
CA ALA A 98 -15.40 -6.16 -4.88
C ALA A 98 -15.97 -4.79 -4.47
N PHE A 99 -15.13 -3.87 -4.01
CA PHE A 99 -15.59 -2.57 -3.51
C PHE A 99 -15.73 -1.48 -4.58
N SER A 100 -15.11 -1.62 -5.75
CA SER A 100 -14.98 -0.49 -6.68
C SER A 100 -15.01 -0.82 -8.15
N GLY A 101 -14.87 -2.09 -8.51
CA GLY A 101 -14.79 -2.56 -9.88
C GLY A 101 -13.40 -2.40 -10.51
N ARG A 102 -12.41 -1.94 -9.75
CA ARG A 102 -11.00 -1.86 -10.14
C ARG A 102 -10.11 -2.54 -9.11
N PRO A 103 -9.03 -3.24 -9.51
CA PRO A 103 -8.13 -3.92 -8.58
C PRO A 103 -7.62 -2.96 -7.52
N ALA A 104 -7.90 -3.29 -6.27
CA ALA A 104 -7.37 -2.61 -5.11
C ALA A 104 -6.98 -3.63 -4.05
N ARG A 105 -5.83 -3.42 -3.39
CA ARG A 105 -5.34 -4.32 -2.34
C ARG A 105 -5.86 -3.91 -0.97
N GLY A 106 -6.54 -4.83 -0.30
CA GLY A 106 -7.05 -4.66 1.06
C GLY A 106 -6.91 -5.90 1.92
N LEU A 107 -7.11 -5.73 3.23
CA LEU A 107 -7.19 -6.82 4.20
C LEU A 107 -8.38 -7.72 3.84
N VAL A 108 -8.14 -9.03 3.80
CA VAL A 108 -9.18 -9.99 3.43
C VAL A 108 -10.24 -10.04 4.53
N ASN A 109 -11.45 -9.63 4.18
CA ASN A 109 -12.62 -9.63 5.05
C ASN A 109 -13.80 -10.37 4.41
N ARG A 110 -14.93 -10.44 5.12
CA ARG A 110 -16.16 -11.10 4.63
C ARG A 110 -16.56 -10.57 3.24
N PHE A 111 -16.63 -9.25 3.08
CA PHE A 111 -17.05 -8.65 1.81
C PHE A 111 -16.15 -9.07 0.64
N ILE A 112 -14.82 -9.12 0.84
CA ILE A 112 -13.89 -9.62 -0.19
C ILE A 112 -14.11 -11.10 -0.47
N ARG A 113 -14.30 -11.94 0.56
CA ARG A 113 -14.51 -13.39 0.37
C ARG A 113 -15.79 -13.68 -0.38
N ASP A 114 -16.88 -12.99 -0.05
CA ASP A 114 -18.21 -13.28 -0.57
C ASP A 114 -18.42 -12.69 -1.98
N HIS A 115 -17.83 -11.52 -2.27
CA HIS A 115 -18.08 -10.80 -3.52
C HIS A 115 -16.86 -10.71 -4.46
N GLY A 116 -15.65 -10.92 -3.95
CA GLY A 116 -14.41 -10.86 -4.74
C GLY A 116 -14.40 -11.74 -5.99
N PRO A 117 -14.77 -13.04 -5.89
CA PRO A 117 -14.76 -13.97 -7.03
C PRO A 117 -15.68 -13.56 -8.19
N TYR A 118 -16.69 -12.75 -7.92
CA TYR A 118 -17.73 -12.36 -8.89
C TYR A 118 -17.66 -10.89 -9.29
N ALA A 119 -16.72 -10.12 -8.73
CA ALA A 119 -16.69 -8.68 -8.88
C ALA A 119 -16.31 -8.24 -10.31
N PRO A 120 -17.21 -7.58 -11.06
CA PRO A 120 -16.94 -7.18 -12.43
C PRO A 120 -15.94 -6.02 -12.54
N ALA A 121 -15.30 -5.90 -13.70
CA ALA A 121 -14.38 -4.81 -14.02
C ALA A 121 -15.10 -3.51 -14.42
N VAL A 122 -15.83 -2.90 -13.48
CA VAL A 122 -16.67 -1.70 -13.72
C VAL A 122 -16.39 -0.60 -12.70
N TYR A 123 -15.51 0.33 -13.10
CA TYR A 123 -15.10 1.45 -12.27
C TYR A 123 -15.48 2.79 -12.93
N PRO A 124 -16.04 3.77 -12.20
CA PRO A 124 -16.30 3.78 -10.75
C PRO A 124 -17.73 3.32 -10.35
N GLN A 125 -18.50 2.68 -11.23
CA GLN A 125 -19.91 2.32 -10.96
C GLN A 125 -20.07 1.46 -9.70
N LEU A 126 -19.22 0.44 -9.54
CA LEU A 126 -19.27 -0.42 -8.34
C LEU A 126 -18.79 0.31 -7.08
N HIS A 127 -17.95 1.35 -7.22
CA HIS A 127 -17.59 2.21 -6.09
C HIS A 127 -18.81 2.95 -5.55
N HIS A 128 -19.62 3.53 -6.44
CA HIS A 128 -20.85 4.22 -6.04
C HIS A 128 -21.88 3.25 -5.46
N LEU A 129 -22.07 2.09 -6.10
CA LEU A 129 -23.00 1.06 -5.65
C LEU A 129 -22.70 0.59 -4.21
N THR A 130 -21.43 0.37 -3.87
CA THR A 130 -21.05 -0.15 -2.54
C THR A 130 -20.88 0.95 -1.47
N SER A 131 -20.91 2.23 -1.84
CA SER A 131 -20.58 3.34 -0.93
C SER A 131 -21.51 3.40 0.28
N GLY A 132 -22.82 3.22 0.07
CA GLY A 132 -23.80 3.17 1.16
C GLY A 132 -23.53 2.02 2.13
N LEU A 133 -23.26 0.82 1.60
CA LEU A 133 -22.97 -0.38 2.40
C LEU A 133 -21.71 -0.20 3.26
N ARG A 134 -20.63 0.31 2.67
CA ARG A 134 -19.37 0.57 3.38
C ARG A 134 -19.52 1.59 4.50
N LYS A 135 -20.32 2.65 4.26
CA LYS A 135 -20.62 3.67 5.27
C LYS A 135 -21.49 3.11 6.40
N ALA A 136 -22.49 2.28 6.08
CA ALA A 136 -23.32 1.61 7.08
C ALA A 136 -22.48 0.67 7.95
N ALA A 137 -21.65 -0.18 7.35
CA ALA A 137 -20.73 -1.07 8.07
C ALA A 137 -19.81 -0.29 9.03
N ALA A 138 -19.21 0.81 8.57
CA ALA A 138 -18.37 1.65 9.42
C ALA A 138 -19.14 2.31 10.58
N LYS A 139 -20.41 2.70 10.36
CA LYS A 139 -21.28 3.27 11.40
C LYS A 139 -21.68 2.23 12.45
N GLU A 140 -21.86 0.98 12.04
CA GLU A 140 -22.26 -0.15 12.89
C GLU A 140 -21.08 -0.83 13.61
N GLY A 141 -19.84 -0.42 13.35
CA GLY A 141 -18.69 -1.06 13.97
C GLY A 141 -18.21 -2.32 13.25
N ASP A 142 -18.60 -2.56 12.00
CA ASP A 142 -18.29 -3.78 11.24
C ASP A 142 -17.12 -3.59 10.25
N PRO A 143 -15.86 -3.93 10.62
CA PRO A 143 -14.75 -3.93 9.68
C PRO A 143 -14.89 -4.98 8.56
N GLN A 144 -15.77 -5.99 8.71
CA GLN A 144 -15.97 -7.04 7.72
C GLN A 144 -16.71 -6.56 6.46
N GLY A 145 -17.41 -5.42 6.54
CA GLY A 145 -18.08 -4.75 5.42
C GLY A 145 -17.33 -3.52 4.87
N MET A 146 -16.16 -3.19 5.41
CA MET A 146 -15.40 -1.99 5.04
C MET A 146 -14.35 -2.27 3.96
N ALA A 147 -13.99 -1.25 3.19
CA ALA A 147 -12.87 -1.29 2.27
C ALA A 147 -11.55 -1.03 3.01
N LEU A 148 -10.99 -2.08 3.61
CA LEU A 148 -9.79 -2.00 4.47
C LEU A 148 -8.49 -2.01 3.64
N TRP A 149 -8.19 -0.92 2.94
CA TRP A 149 -7.00 -0.82 2.07
C TRP A 149 -5.69 -0.93 2.85
N ALA A 150 -4.82 -1.85 2.42
CA ALA A 150 -3.58 -2.14 3.11
C ALA A 150 -2.60 -2.84 2.18
N GLY A 151 -1.33 -2.45 2.21
CA GLY A 151 -0.24 -3.16 1.52
C GLY A 151 0.14 -4.46 2.23
N GLN A 152 0.96 -5.29 1.58
CA GLN A 152 1.37 -6.58 2.15
C GLN A 152 2.13 -6.44 3.48
N GLY A 153 2.82 -5.32 3.70
CA GLY A 153 3.52 -5.00 4.95
C GLY A 153 2.62 -4.54 6.12
N HIS A 154 1.30 -4.58 6.01
CA HIS A 154 0.35 -4.04 7.00
C HIS A 154 0.66 -4.39 8.48
N ARG A 155 1.03 -5.63 8.78
CA ARG A 155 1.36 -6.08 10.14
C ARG A 155 2.57 -5.38 10.76
N LEU A 156 3.38 -4.70 9.96
CA LEU A 156 4.51 -3.91 10.42
C LEU A 156 4.11 -2.48 10.80
N ALA A 157 2.82 -2.12 10.74
CA ALA A 157 2.34 -0.79 11.13
C ALA A 157 2.79 -0.42 12.56
N ARG A 158 3.08 0.87 12.77
CA ARG A 158 3.48 1.42 14.07
C ARG A 158 2.62 2.64 14.37
N GLU A 159 1.93 2.63 15.50
CA GLU A 159 1.13 3.75 15.95
C GLU A 159 2.05 4.85 16.51
N LEU A 160 2.44 5.77 15.64
CA LEU A 160 3.28 6.93 15.97
C LEU A 160 2.66 8.18 15.34
N PRO A 161 2.81 9.37 15.93
CA PRO A 161 2.60 10.63 15.22
C PRO A 161 3.37 10.64 13.91
N ALA A 162 2.79 11.19 12.83
CA ALA A 162 3.38 11.14 11.49
C ALA A 162 4.79 11.76 11.46
N ALA A 163 5.03 12.84 12.20
CA ALA A 163 6.36 13.43 12.33
C ALA A 163 7.37 12.44 12.93
N ARG A 164 6.99 11.74 14.01
CA ARG A 164 7.84 10.70 14.64
C ARG A 164 8.04 9.49 13.74
N MET A 165 7.05 9.12 12.93
CA MET A 165 7.21 8.09 11.92
C MET A 165 8.30 8.47 10.90
N VAL A 166 8.29 9.70 10.39
CA VAL A 166 9.31 10.20 9.45
C VAL A 166 10.70 10.16 10.08
N GLU A 167 10.86 10.70 11.30
CA GLU A 167 12.13 10.67 12.03
C GLU A 167 12.65 9.24 12.22
N THR A 168 11.76 8.32 12.62
CA THR A 168 12.09 6.91 12.82
C THR A 168 12.57 6.27 11.51
N LEU A 169 11.85 6.51 10.42
CA LEU A 169 12.23 5.99 9.10
C LEU A 169 13.57 6.56 8.62
N ALA A 170 13.86 7.83 8.91
CA ALA A 170 15.12 8.48 8.56
C ALA A 170 16.31 7.86 9.30
N VAL A 171 16.16 7.59 10.61
CA VAL A 171 17.18 6.89 11.41
C VAL A 171 17.42 5.48 10.87
N GLU A 172 16.34 4.71 10.65
CA GLU A 172 16.42 3.36 10.08
C GLU A 172 17.08 3.34 8.69
N LEU A 173 16.76 4.33 7.85
CA LEU A 173 17.34 4.50 6.52
C LEU A 173 18.83 4.78 6.60
N SER A 174 19.25 5.73 7.46
CA SER A 174 20.67 6.06 7.65
C SER A 174 21.48 4.84 8.14
N ALA A 175 20.94 4.11 9.12
CA ALA A 175 21.56 2.90 9.63
C ALA A 175 21.72 1.82 8.54
N ALA A 176 20.70 1.61 7.71
CA ALA A 176 20.75 0.63 6.62
C ALA A 176 21.59 1.10 5.42
N GLY A 177 21.62 2.40 5.13
CA GLY A 177 22.36 2.99 4.01
C GLY A 177 23.86 2.73 4.08
N SER A 178 24.42 2.69 5.29
CA SER A 178 25.81 2.31 5.54
C SER A 178 26.15 0.92 4.99
N ALA A 179 25.20 -0.03 5.04
CA ALA A 179 25.39 -1.38 4.52
C ALA A 179 25.33 -1.46 2.98
N TYR A 180 24.69 -0.49 2.34
CA TYR A 180 24.55 -0.40 0.87
C TYR A 180 25.51 0.59 0.22
N GLY A 181 26.39 1.25 0.99
CA GLY A 181 27.27 2.30 0.48
C GLY A 181 26.53 3.54 -0.03
N LEU A 182 25.28 3.75 0.40
CA LEU A 182 24.49 4.92 0.02
C LEU A 182 25.02 6.15 0.76
N GLN A 183 25.41 7.20 0.03
CA GLN A 183 25.75 8.48 0.65
C GLN A 183 24.50 9.17 1.19
N ALA A 184 24.60 9.80 2.36
CA ALA A 184 23.51 10.62 2.89
C ALA A 184 23.15 11.72 1.88
N PRO A 185 21.86 12.04 1.68
CA PRO A 185 21.48 13.17 0.84
C PRO A 185 22.16 14.42 1.37
N ARG A 186 22.92 15.11 0.52
CA ARG A 186 23.53 16.39 0.87
C ARG A 186 22.39 17.34 1.21
N GLY A 187 22.22 17.66 2.49
CA GLY A 187 21.25 18.65 2.93
C GLY A 187 21.48 19.94 2.18
N VAL A 188 20.41 20.51 1.62
CA VAL A 188 20.43 21.90 1.16
C VAL A 188 20.57 22.73 2.42
N VAL A 189 21.80 23.15 2.71
CA VAL A 189 22.06 24.23 3.65
C VAL A 189 21.56 25.50 2.95
N SER A 190 20.47 26.08 3.44
CA SER A 190 20.16 27.50 3.27
C SER A 190 20.23 28.17 4.62
#